data_AF-A0AAV1LL25-F1
#
_entry.id   AF-A0AAV1LL25-F1
#
_cell.length_a   1.000
_cell.length_b   1.000
_cell.length_c   1.000
_cell.angle_alpha   90.00
_cell.angle_beta   90.00
_cell.angle_gamma   90.00
#
_symmetry.space_group_name_H-M   'P 1'
#
loop_
_entity.id
_entity.type
_entity.pdbx_description
1 polymer ?
#
loop_
_entity_poly.entity_id
_entity_poly.type
_entity_poly.pdbx_seq_one_letter_code
_entity_poly.pdbx_strand_id
1 'polypeptide(L)'
;MPLHGFRQATAKIVLTLMEGYLDKGHLLAMDNFYNNVKLTRFLKSRKTDVVGTLNRCRVDNPPAIKNLNDRLGDLVGFHCGDVTVMAWKDVKLVTAISTFHNIDTEAGTRAGETYQRPLAIHTYNTTMGGVDLKDELLSMYSIERKRGTKWYIKLFKSIINISVLNSYIIHRANSRSSNRKSYTHRKFRYVLATELAQQLNLSYHTTTAHENPIDSSRLDRIDHWPGQVESTERTNKSKVRFKRGRCVQCLKNNKHYHTIQNV
;
A
#
# COMPACT_ATOMS: atom_id res chain seq x y z
N MET A 1 -17.55 19.49 -15.91
CA MET A 1 -18.14 18.83 -17.10
C MET A 1 -18.17 17.30 -16.93
N PRO A 2 -19.12 16.59 -17.56
CA PRO A 2 -19.05 15.13 -17.70
C PRO A 2 -17.91 14.76 -18.66
N LEU A 3 -17.06 13.81 -18.28
CA LEU A 3 -16.02 13.26 -19.16
C LEU A 3 -16.61 12.03 -19.85
N HIS A 4 -16.70 12.03 -21.18
CA HIS A 4 -17.34 10.95 -21.97
C HIS A 4 -18.76 10.58 -21.49
N GLY A 5 -19.54 11.53 -20.98
CA GLY A 5 -20.89 11.29 -20.46
C GLY A 5 -20.95 10.74 -19.02
N PHE A 6 -19.81 10.41 -18.41
CA PHE A 6 -19.78 9.94 -17.01
C PHE A 6 -19.86 11.11 -16.02
N ARG A 7 -20.88 11.05 -15.16
CA ARG A 7 -21.04 11.99 -14.02
C ARG A 7 -20.32 11.51 -12.76
N GLN A 8 -20.16 10.20 -12.57
CA GLN A 8 -19.54 9.60 -11.39
C GLN A 8 -18.04 9.92 -11.30
N ALA A 9 -17.57 10.31 -10.12
CA ALA A 9 -16.17 10.68 -9.90
C ALA A 9 -15.19 9.52 -10.14
N THR A 10 -15.56 8.30 -9.75
CA THR A 10 -14.71 7.10 -9.92
C THR A 10 -14.43 6.80 -11.39
N ALA A 11 -15.43 6.90 -12.26
CA ALA A 11 -15.27 6.71 -13.69
C ALA A 11 -14.34 7.76 -14.30
N LYS A 12 -14.45 9.03 -13.88
CA LYS A 12 -13.53 10.09 -14.36
C LYS A 12 -12.09 9.81 -13.98
N ILE A 13 -11.83 9.37 -12.74
CA ILE A 13 -10.48 9.01 -12.29
C ILE A 13 -9.90 7.91 -13.19
N VAL A 14 -10.65 6.85 -13.43
CA VAL A 14 -10.19 5.75 -14.29
C VAL A 14 -9.89 6.25 -15.70
N LEU A 15 -10.79 7.03 -16.30
CA LEU A 15 -10.62 7.53 -17.67
C LEU A 15 -9.43 8.49 -17.79
N THR A 16 -9.20 9.34 -16.80
CA THR A 16 -8.02 10.22 -16.75
C THR A 16 -6.74 9.42 -16.60
N LEU A 17 -6.70 8.39 -15.75
CA LEU A 17 -5.51 7.53 -15.59
C LEU A 17 -5.23 6.68 -16.83
N MET A 18 -6.28 6.31 -17.57
CA MET A 18 -6.19 5.53 -18.81
C MET A 18 -5.96 6.40 -20.05
N GLU A 19 -5.87 7.72 -19.91
CA GLU A 19 -5.59 8.61 -21.02
C GLU A 19 -4.26 8.22 -21.69
N GLY A 20 -4.29 8.04 -23.01
CA GLY A 20 -3.14 7.54 -23.78
C GLY A 20 -2.90 6.02 -23.69
N TYR A 21 -3.64 5.27 -22.87
CA TYR A 21 -3.60 3.80 -22.80
C TYR A 21 -4.82 3.13 -23.46
N LEU A 22 -5.88 3.89 -23.72
CA LEU A 22 -7.04 3.41 -24.47
C LEU A 22 -6.67 2.97 -25.90
N ASP A 23 -7.47 2.07 -26.46
CA ASP A 23 -7.37 1.57 -27.83
C ASP A 23 -6.12 0.74 -28.16
N LYS A 24 -5.32 0.38 -27.16
CA LYS A 24 -4.05 -0.38 -27.29
C LYS A 24 -4.16 -1.89 -27.01
N GLY A 25 -5.34 -2.41 -26.65
CA GLY A 25 -5.52 -3.82 -26.31
C GLY A 25 -5.01 -4.19 -24.93
N HIS A 26 -4.93 -3.24 -23.99
CA HIS A 26 -4.50 -3.51 -22.62
C HIS A 26 -5.61 -4.16 -21.79
N LEU A 27 -5.19 -4.97 -20.81
CA LEU A 27 -6.03 -5.46 -19.72
C LEU A 27 -5.92 -4.53 -18.52
N LEU A 28 -7.05 -3.98 -18.09
CA LEU A 28 -7.18 -3.17 -16.90
C LEU A 28 -7.79 -3.99 -15.75
N ALA A 29 -6.96 -4.35 -14.78
CA ALA A 29 -7.43 -4.93 -13.52
C ALA A 29 -7.87 -3.81 -12.57
N MET A 30 -9.11 -3.85 -12.09
CA MET A 30 -9.66 -2.82 -11.20
C MET A 30 -10.23 -3.42 -9.92
N ASP A 31 -10.04 -2.69 -8.83
CA ASP A 31 -10.71 -3.01 -7.57
C ASP A 31 -12.17 -2.57 -7.56
N ASN A 32 -12.90 -3.15 -6.62
CA ASN A 32 -14.31 -3.00 -6.32
C ASN A 32 -14.82 -1.55 -6.35
N PHE A 33 -14.02 -0.64 -5.81
CA PHE A 33 -14.38 0.76 -5.71
C PHE A 33 -14.55 1.44 -7.08
N TYR A 34 -13.79 1.04 -8.09
CA TYR A 34 -13.78 1.69 -9.41
C TYR A 34 -14.73 1.03 -10.41
N ASN A 35 -14.97 -0.28 -10.26
CA ASN A 35 -15.77 -1.04 -11.21
C ASN A 35 -17.25 -0.65 -11.23
N ASN A 36 -17.78 -0.51 -12.45
CA ASN A 36 -19.20 -0.43 -12.75
C ASN A 36 -19.48 -0.88 -14.19
N VAL A 37 -20.67 -1.44 -14.44
CA VAL A 37 -21.03 -2.06 -15.72
C VAL A 37 -20.93 -1.08 -16.91
N LYS A 38 -21.36 0.17 -16.72
CA LYS A 38 -21.34 1.20 -17.78
C LYS A 38 -19.90 1.57 -18.21
N LEU A 39 -19.02 1.77 -17.24
CA LEU A 39 -17.60 2.07 -17.45
C LEU A 39 -16.90 0.88 -18.11
N THR A 40 -17.15 -0.33 -17.64
CA THR A 40 -16.59 -1.55 -18.23
C THR A 40 -16.96 -1.68 -19.71
N ARG A 41 -18.23 -1.44 -20.05
CA ARG A 41 -18.68 -1.45 -21.45
C ARG A 41 -18.02 -0.36 -22.29
N PHE A 42 -17.85 0.83 -21.74
CA PHE A 42 -17.13 1.92 -22.41
C PHE A 42 -15.66 1.59 -22.64
N LEU A 43 -14.97 1.01 -21.66
CA LEU A 43 -13.58 0.60 -21.81
C LEU A 43 -13.44 -0.49 -22.89
N LYS A 44 -14.37 -1.46 -22.90
CA LYS A 44 -14.41 -2.50 -23.94
C LYS A 44 -14.60 -1.93 -25.34
N SER A 45 -15.48 -0.93 -25.51
CA SER A 45 -15.63 -0.25 -26.80
C SER A 45 -14.39 0.55 -27.23
N ARG A 46 -13.50 0.88 -26.28
CA ARG A 46 -12.18 1.49 -26.50
C ARG A 46 -11.03 0.48 -26.45
N LYS A 47 -11.29 -0.74 -26.96
CA LYS A 47 -10.36 -1.89 -27.03
C LYS A 47 -9.51 -2.07 -25.77
N THR A 48 -10.14 -1.92 -24.61
CA THR A 48 -9.51 -2.11 -23.30
C THR A 48 -10.29 -3.18 -22.56
N ASP A 49 -9.65 -4.31 -22.31
CA ASP A 49 -10.26 -5.38 -21.53
C ASP A 49 -10.23 -5.04 -20.05
N VAL A 50 -11.23 -5.53 -19.32
CA VAL A 50 -11.40 -5.27 -17.89
C VAL A 50 -11.61 -6.57 -17.15
N VAL A 51 -10.98 -6.69 -15.99
CA VAL A 51 -11.26 -7.73 -15.00
C VAL A 51 -11.23 -7.10 -13.61
N GLY A 52 -12.12 -7.52 -12.73
CA GLY A 52 -12.17 -6.90 -11.41
C GLY A 52 -13.24 -7.44 -10.50
N THR A 53 -13.13 -7.08 -9.23
CA THR A 53 -14.22 -7.25 -8.26
C THR A 53 -15.28 -6.18 -8.46
N LEU A 54 -16.54 -6.48 -8.21
CA LEU A 54 -17.65 -5.56 -8.43
C LEU A 54 -18.48 -5.41 -7.16
N ASN A 55 -18.86 -4.17 -6.82
CA ASN A 55 -19.66 -3.96 -5.62
C ASN A 55 -21.07 -4.33 -6.00
N ARG A 56 -21.59 -5.40 -5.37
CA ARG A 56 -22.94 -5.94 -5.63
C ARG A 56 -24.01 -4.85 -5.61
N CYS A 57 -23.90 -3.88 -4.71
CA CYS A 57 -24.86 -2.79 -4.54
C CYS A 57 -24.69 -1.64 -5.53
N ARG A 58 -23.77 -1.71 -6.50
CA ARG A 58 -23.60 -0.67 -7.53
C ARG A 58 -24.85 -0.55 -8.41
N VAL A 59 -25.04 0.65 -8.93
CA VAL A 59 -26.06 0.96 -9.93
C VAL A 59 -25.75 0.15 -11.20
N ASP A 60 -26.79 -0.27 -11.93
CA ASP A 60 -26.72 -1.04 -13.18
C ASP A 60 -26.30 -2.52 -13.06
N ASN A 61 -26.02 -3.04 -11.87
CA ASN A 61 -25.85 -4.50 -11.72
C ASN A 61 -27.20 -5.22 -11.90
N PRO A 62 -27.21 -6.43 -12.49
CA PRO A 62 -28.43 -7.23 -12.65
C PRO A 62 -29.16 -7.45 -11.32
N PRO A 63 -30.50 -7.26 -11.25
CA PRO A 63 -31.27 -7.48 -10.02
C PRO A 63 -31.08 -8.88 -9.43
N ALA A 64 -30.90 -9.89 -10.29
CA ALA A 64 -30.64 -11.26 -9.87
C ALA A 64 -29.33 -11.41 -9.08
N ILE A 65 -28.28 -10.65 -9.43
CA ILE A 65 -27.01 -10.63 -8.67
C ILE A 65 -27.17 -9.84 -7.36
N LYS A 66 -27.96 -8.76 -7.38
CA LYS A 66 -28.20 -7.94 -6.18
C LYS A 66 -28.95 -8.70 -5.10
N ASN A 67 -29.96 -9.46 -5.51
CA ASN A 67 -30.86 -10.20 -4.64
C ASN A 67 -30.43 -11.67 -4.47
N LEU A 68 -29.18 -11.99 -4.83
CA LEU A 68 -28.68 -13.35 -4.73
C LEU A 68 -28.59 -13.74 -3.25
N ASN A 69 -29.39 -14.73 -2.87
CA ASN A 69 -29.30 -15.33 -1.54
C ASN A 69 -28.04 -16.18 -1.46
N ASP A 70 -27.36 -16.16 -0.31
CA ASP A 70 -26.15 -16.95 -0.04
C ASP A 70 -26.37 -18.49 -0.13
N ARG A 71 -27.59 -18.94 -0.46
CA ARG A 71 -27.98 -20.35 -0.61
C ARG A 71 -28.05 -20.84 -2.07
N LEU A 72 -28.01 -19.94 -3.07
CA LEU A 72 -28.12 -20.32 -4.49
C LEU A 72 -26.75 -20.56 -5.12
N GLY A 73 -26.37 -21.84 -5.21
CA GLY A 73 -25.23 -22.33 -5.99
C GLY A 73 -23.86 -21.77 -5.60
N ASP A 74 -22.79 -22.44 -6.05
CA ASP A 74 -21.43 -21.94 -5.81
C ASP A 74 -21.05 -20.82 -6.78
N LEU A 75 -21.66 -20.78 -7.97
CA LEU A 75 -21.38 -19.81 -9.03
C LEU A 75 -22.66 -19.46 -9.80
N VAL A 76 -22.95 -18.17 -9.91
CA VAL A 76 -24.00 -17.62 -10.76
C VAL A 76 -23.41 -16.52 -11.62
N GLY A 77 -23.68 -16.52 -12.92
CA GLY A 77 -23.21 -15.48 -13.82
C GLY A 77 -24.26 -15.06 -14.83
N PHE A 78 -24.14 -13.81 -15.26
CA PHE A 78 -24.98 -13.19 -16.27
C PHE A 78 -24.05 -12.50 -17.26
N HIS A 79 -24.34 -12.66 -18.55
CA HIS A 79 -23.61 -11.98 -19.61
C HIS A 79 -24.57 -11.06 -20.38
N CYS A 80 -24.06 -9.92 -20.82
CA CYS A 80 -24.79 -8.98 -21.67
C CYS A 80 -23.84 -8.46 -22.74
N GLY A 81 -23.82 -9.18 -23.87
CA GLY A 81 -22.81 -9.01 -24.92
C GLY A 81 -21.41 -9.25 -24.36
N ASP A 82 -20.55 -8.26 -24.49
CA ASP A 82 -19.13 -8.34 -24.12
C ASP A 82 -18.84 -8.12 -22.65
N VAL A 83 -19.86 -8.13 -21.77
CA VAL A 83 -19.67 -7.93 -20.32
C VAL A 83 -20.32 -9.06 -19.56
N THR A 84 -19.51 -9.77 -18.78
CA THR A 84 -19.92 -10.83 -17.87
C THR A 84 -19.83 -10.31 -16.44
N VAL A 85 -20.92 -10.48 -15.68
CA VAL A 85 -20.95 -10.26 -14.24
C VAL A 85 -21.26 -11.58 -13.56
N MET A 86 -20.46 -11.96 -12.58
CA MET A 86 -20.62 -13.23 -11.87
C MET A 86 -20.54 -13.03 -10.37
N ALA A 87 -21.23 -13.88 -9.62
CA ALA A 87 -21.15 -14.01 -8.18
C ALA A 87 -20.72 -15.44 -7.86
N TRP A 88 -19.67 -15.57 -7.07
CA TRP A 88 -19.09 -16.84 -6.66
C TRP A 88 -18.99 -16.90 -5.15
N LYS A 89 -19.40 -18.02 -4.57
CA LYS A 89 -19.33 -18.25 -3.14
C LYS A 89 -18.08 -19.04 -2.81
N ASP A 90 -17.07 -18.35 -2.28
CA ASP A 90 -15.96 -18.98 -1.55
C ASP A 90 -16.38 -19.17 -0.08
N VAL A 91 -15.62 -18.64 0.88
CA VAL A 91 -16.08 -18.45 2.26
C VAL A 91 -17.16 -17.37 2.34
N LYS A 92 -17.04 -16.34 1.48
CA LYS A 92 -18.01 -15.25 1.34
C LYS A 92 -18.37 -15.10 -0.13
N LEU A 93 -19.54 -14.54 -0.39
CA LEU A 93 -19.95 -14.19 -1.74
C LEU A 93 -19.05 -13.08 -2.30
N VAL A 94 -18.41 -13.36 -3.43
CA VAL A 94 -17.58 -12.41 -4.20
C VAL A 94 -18.28 -12.16 -5.53
N THR A 95 -18.46 -10.89 -5.88
CA THR A 95 -18.95 -10.50 -7.20
C THR A 95 -17.79 -9.99 -8.03
N ALA A 96 -17.71 -10.43 -9.29
CA ALA A 96 -16.68 -10.06 -10.25
C ALA A 96 -17.31 -9.62 -11.57
N ILE A 97 -16.55 -8.82 -12.33
CA ILE A 97 -16.90 -8.34 -13.65
C ILE A 97 -15.73 -8.58 -14.61
N SER A 98 -16.01 -9.00 -15.83
CA SER A 98 -15.02 -9.20 -16.87
C SER A 98 -15.59 -8.89 -18.26
N THR A 99 -14.73 -8.52 -19.20
CA THR A 99 -15.08 -8.29 -20.61
C THR A 99 -14.68 -9.41 -21.58
N PHE A 100 -14.02 -10.46 -21.08
CA PHE A 100 -13.43 -11.51 -21.91
C PHE A 100 -13.54 -12.92 -21.32
N HIS A 101 -13.93 -13.04 -20.04
CA HIS A 101 -14.23 -14.33 -19.45
C HIS A 101 -15.73 -14.65 -19.57
N ASN A 102 -16.03 -15.90 -19.92
CA ASN A 102 -17.34 -16.51 -19.68
C ASN A 102 -17.42 -16.98 -18.22
N ILE A 103 -18.49 -17.71 -17.90
CA ILE A 103 -18.74 -18.29 -16.56
C ILE A 103 -18.00 -19.64 -16.45
N ASP A 104 -16.72 -19.64 -16.80
CA ASP A 104 -15.89 -20.84 -16.79
C ASP A 104 -15.13 -20.96 -15.47
N THR A 105 -14.92 -22.20 -15.03
CA THR A 105 -14.18 -22.53 -13.81
C THR A 105 -12.92 -23.32 -14.10
N GLU A 106 -11.94 -23.18 -13.22
CA GLU A 106 -10.74 -24.00 -13.18
C GLU A 106 -10.54 -24.62 -11.79
N ALA A 107 -9.83 -25.74 -11.76
CA ALA A 107 -9.41 -26.37 -10.52
C ALA A 107 -8.32 -25.51 -9.84
N GLY A 108 -8.56 -25.14 -8.59
CA GLY A 108 -7.58 -24.56 -7.68
C GLY A 108 -7.32 -25.50 -6.51
N THR A 109 -6.22 -25.28 -5.80
CA THR A 109 -5.90 -26.00 -4.57
C THR A 109 -5.87 -25.02 -3.40
N ARG A 110 -6.56 -25.36 -2.30
CA ARG A 110 -6.55 -24.60 -1.05
C ARG A 110 -6.39 -25.57 0.11
N ALA A 111 -5.35 -25.37 0.92
CA ALA A 111 -5.05 -26.23 2.06
C ALA A 111 -4.97 -27.75 1.74
N GLY A 112 -4.55 -28.10 0.51
CA GLY A 112 -4.45 -29.49 0.06
C GLY A 112 -5.72 -30.05 -0.60
N GLU A 113 -6.84 -29.34 -0.54
CA GLU A 113 -8.10 -29.74 -1.19
C GLU A 113 -8.27 -29.04 -2.53
N THR A 114 -8.85 -29.76 -3.50
CA THR A 114 -9.17 -29.20 -4.81
C THR A 114 -10.56 -28.57 -4.77
N TYR A 115 -10.68 -27.36 -5.31
CA TYR A 115 -11.94 -26.63 -5.42
C TYR A 115 -12.06 -25.98 -6.80
N GLN A 116 -13.29 -25.73 -7.24
CA GLN A 116 -13.53 -25.02 -8.51
C GLN A 116 -13.64 -23.53 -8.25
N ARG A 117 -12.87 -22.73 -9.00
CA ARG A 117 -12.91 -21.26 -8.94
C ARG A 117 -13.14 -20.66 -10.31
N PRO A 118 -13.83 -19.52 -10.42
CA PRO A 118 -14.02 -18.85 -11.70
C PRO A 118 -12.70 -18.33 -12.26
N LEU A 119 -12.51 -18.48 -13.58
CA LEU A 119 -11.31 -18.03 -14.29
C LEU A 119 -11.12 -16.50 -14.18
N ALA A 120 -12.22 -15.73 -14.15
CA ALA A 120 -12.17 -14.29 -13.96
C ALA A 120 -11.59 -13.89 -12.59
N ILE A 121 -11.90 -14.65 -11.53
CA ILE A 121 -11.37 -14.40 -10.19
C ILE A 121 -9.90 -14.81 -10.13
N HIS A 122 -9.52 -15.92 -10.77
CA HIS A 122 -8.12 -16.30 -10.87
C HIS A 122 -7.29 -15.22 -11.58
N THR A 123 -7.74 -14.78 -12.75
CA THR A 123 -7.07 -13.74 -13.54
C THR A 123 -7.00 -12.41 -12.81
N TYR A 124 -8.04 -12.05 -12.04
CA TYR A 124 -7.99 -10.88 -11.17
C TYR A 124 -6.90 -11.02 -10.10
N ASN A 125 -6.85 -12.15 -9.40
CA ASN A 125 -5.88 -12.36 -8.32
C ASN A 125 -4.42 -12.34 -8.81
N THR A 126 -4.16 -12.79 -10.05
CA THR A 126 -2.82 -12.75 -10.64
C THR A 126 -2.41 -11.36 -11.13
N THR A 127 -3.37 -10.47 -11.43
CA THR A 127 -3.12 -9.15 -12.03
C THR A 127 -3.26 -7.98 -11.05
N MET A 128 -4.05 -8.11 -9.99
CA MET A 128 -4.36 -6.98 -9.08
C MET A 128 -3.16 -6.46 -8.27
N GLY A 129 -2.14 -7.28 -8.04
CA GLY A 129 -1.07 -7.00 -7.07
C GLY A 129 -0.07 -5.90 -7.47
N GLY A 130 -0.18 -5.32 -8.67
CA GLY A 130 0.78 -4.33 -9.16
C GLY A 130 0.88 -3.07 -8.30
N VAL A 131 -0.26 -2.55 -7.83
CA VAL A 131 -0.31 -1.34 -6.99
C VAL A 131 0.21 -1.63 -5.58
N ASP A 132 -0.25 -2.73 -4.98
CA ASP A 132 0.16 -3.14 -3.63
C ASP A 132 1.66 -3.42 -3.57
N LEU A 133 2.24 -4.06 -4.60
CA LEU A 133 3.68 -4.30 -4.69
C LEU A 133 4.46 -2.97 -4.74
N LYS A 134 3.98 -2.00 -5.50
CA LYS A 134 4.60 -0.66 -5.57
C LYS A 134 4.51 0.04 -4.21
N ASP A 135 3.38 -0.04 -3.52
CA ASP A 135 3.22 0.56 -2.19
C ASP A 135 4.08 -0.15 -1.13
N GLU A 136 4.22 -1.47 -1.20
CA GLU A 136 5.15 -2.26 -0.38
C GLU A 136 6.59 -1.78 -0.58
N LEU A 137 7.05 -1.70 -1.84
CA LEU A 137 8.42 -1.27 -2.18
C LEU A 137 8.72 0.15 -1.71
N LEU A 138 7.73 1.05 -1.77
CA LEU A 138 7.86 2.42 -1.24
C LEU A 138 7.93 2.43 0.29
N SER A 139 7.10 1.63 0.96
CA SER A 139 7.02 1.57 2.41
C SER A 139 8.31 1.06 3.05
N MET A 140 9.00 0.11 2.40
CA MET A 140 10.28 -0.45 2.86
C MET A 140 11.38 0.60 3.02
N TYR A 141 11.32 1.69 2.24
CA TYR A 141 12.31 2.77 2.26
C TYR A 141 11.63 4.14 2.32
N SER A 142 10.69 4.31 3.25
CA SER A 142 9.95 5.56 3.41
C SER A 142 10.87 6.74 3.78
N ILE A 143 10.80 7.80 2.98
CA ILE A 143 11.50 9.07 3.19
C ILE A 143 10.58 10.06 3.94
N GLU A 144 9.28 9.81 3.92
CA GLU A 144 8.22 10.60 4.54
C GLU A 144 8.27 10.51 6.07
N ARG A 145 9.11 11.32 6.72
CA ARG A 145 9.15 11.40 8.20
C ARG A 145 7.73 11.66 8.77
N LYS A 146 7.32 10.86 9.77
CA LYS A 146 6.00 10.92 10.41
C LYS A 146 5.68 12.25 11.13
N ARG A 147 6.68 13.08 11.46
CA ARG A 147 6.54 14.29 12.31
C ARG A 147 6.88 15.60 11.59
N GLY A 148 6.35 15.83 10.39
CA GLY A 148 6.43 17.14 9.74
C GLY A 148 5.11 17.90 9.88
N THR A 149 5.13 19.14 10.36
CA THR A 149 3.94 20.02 10.40
C THR A 149 3.52 20.50 9.01
N LYS A 150 4.44 20.50 8.05
CA LYS A 150 4.25 20.97 6.67
C LYS A 150 3.89 19.82 5.73
N TRP A 151 2.61 19.67 5.39
CA TRP A 151 2.11 18.57 4.54
C TRP A 151 2.75 18.53 3.14
N TYR A 152 3.07 19.68 2.54
CA TYR A 152 3.67 19.75 1.21
C TYR A 152 5.09 19.16 1.15
N ILE A 153 5.84 19.21 2.26
CA ILE A 153 7.16 18.57 2.36
C ILE A 153 7.00 17.04 2.31
N LYS A 154 5.92 16.50 2.87
CA LYS A 154 5.60 15.07 2.77
C LYS A 154 5.36 14.68 1.31
N LEU A 155 4.58 15.48 0.58
CA LEU A 155 4.32 15.27 -0.84
C LEU A 155 5.62 15.29 -1.66
N PHE A 156 6.45 16.33 -1.48
CA PHE A 156 7.75 16.44 -2.15
C PHE A 156 8.65 15.21 -1.94
N LYS A 157 8.77 14.76 -0.69
CA LYS A 157 9.54 13.55 -0.34
C LYS A 157 8.96 12.29 -0.98
N SER A 158 7.64 12.20 -1.07
CA SER A 158 6.97 11.07 -1.72
C SER A 158 7.26 11.04 -3.22
N ILE A 159 7.23 12.19 -3.89
CA ILE A 159 7.61 12.30 -5.31
C ILE A 159 9.06 11.86 -5.53
N ILE A 160 9.99 12.25 -4.66
CA ILE A 160 11.39 11.76 -4.72
C ILE A 160 11.42 10.24 -4.55
N ASN A 161 10.72 9.70 -3.55
CA ASN A 161 10.72 8.27 -3.27
C ASN A 161 10.17 7.45 -4.45
N ILE A 162 9.09 7.92 -5.08
CA ILE A 162 8.51 7.36 -6.31
C ILE A 162 9.50 7.44 -7.47
N SER A 163 10.19 8.57 -7.62
CA SER A 163 11.19 8.76 -8.69
C SER A 163 12.35 7.78 -8.55
N VAL A 164 12.87 7.60 -7.33
CA VAL A 164 13.92 6.60 -7.05
C VAL A 164 13.46 5.18 -7.37
N LEU A 165 12.22 4.83 -7.02
CA LEU A 165 11.64 3.53 -7.35
C LEU A 165 11.50 3.32 -8.85
N ASN A 166 11.02 4.33 -9.59
CA ASN A 166 10.90 4.26 -11.05
C ASN A 166 12.26 4.08 -11.73
N SER A 167 13.28 4.82 -11.28
CA SER A 167 14.66 4.65 -11.76
C SER A 167 15.21 3.25 -11.48
N TYR A 168 14.90 2.68 -10.30
CA TYR A 168 15.25 1.30 -9.97
C TYR A 168 14.59 0.28 -10.90
N ILE A 169 13.30 0.46 -11.22
CA ILE A 169 12.57 -0.42 -12.14
C ILE A 169 13.21 -0.38 -13.53
N ILE A 170 13.53 0.81 -14.05
CA ILE A 170 14.21 1.00 -15.34
C ILE A 170 15.59 0.33 -15.32
N HIS A 171 16.39 0.55 -14.27
CA HIS A 171 17.70 -0.08 -14.14
C HIS A 171 17.61 -1.61 -14.16
N ARG A 172 16.62 -2.18 -13.46
CA ARG A 172 16.38 -3.63 -13.43
C ARG A 172 15.97 -4.15 -14.82
N ALA A 173 15.12 -3.44 -15.55
CA ALA A 173 14.72 -3.79 -16.91
C ALA A 173 15.91 -3.78 -17.89
N ASN A 174 16.74 -2.74 -17.83
CA ASN A 174 17.94 -2.62 -18.67
C ASN A 174 18.99 -3.69 -18.34
N SER A 175 19.17 -3.99 -17.04
CA SER A 175 20.09 -5.04 -16.59
C SER A 175 19.66 -6.42 -17.11
N ARG A 176 18.37 -6.73 -17.07
CA ARG A 176 17.82 -7.98 -17.64
C ARG A 176 18.04 -8.06 -19.14
N SER A 177 17.79 -6.98 -19.87
CA SER A 177 17.98 -6.92 -21.33
C SER A 177 19.46 -7.09 -21.73
N SER A 178 20.39 -6.63 -20.88
CA SER A 178 21.84 -6.73 -21.11
C SER A 178 22.48 -7.98 -20.47
N ASN A 179 21.68 -8.91 -19.93
CA ASN A 179 22.13 -10.08 -19.17
C ASN A 179 23.14 -9.76 -18.03
N ARG A 180 22.99 -8.59 -17.40
CA ARG A 180 23.81 -8.13 -16.28
C ARG A 180 23.11 -8.40 -14.95
N LYS A 181 23.90 -8.63 -13.90
CA LYS A 181 23.37 -8.75 -12.54
C LYS A 181 22.77 -7.42 -12.09
N SER A 182 21.46 -7.38 -11.91
CA SER A 182 20.76 -6.20 -11.38
C SER A 182 21.07 -5.99 -9.91
N TYR A 183 21.15 -4.74 -9.46
CA TYR A 183 21.22 -4.44 -8.04
C TYR A 183 19.96 -4.84 -7.29
N THR A 184 20.11 -5.13 -6.00
CA THR A 184 18.97 -5.17 -5.07
C THR A 184 18.47 -3.75 -4.81
N HIS A 185 17.21 -3.59 -4.40
CA HIS A 185 16.64 -2.26 -4.13
C HIS A 185 17.48 -1.46 -3.12
N ARG A 186 17.95 -2.11 -2.05
CA ARG A 186 18.87 -1.51 -1.07
C ARG A 186 20.18 -1.03 -1.71
N LYS A 187 20.84 -1.90 -2.49
CA LYS A 187 22.14 -1.59 -3.10
C LYS A 187 22.01 -0.46 -4.11
N PHE A 188 20.95 -0.46 -4.91
CA PHE A 188 20.64 0.60 -5.86
C PHE A 188 20.53 1.96 -5.15
N ARG A 189 19.75 2.04 -4.06
CA ARG A 189 19.61 3.28 -3.27
C ARG A 189 20.93 3.75 -2.67
N TYR A 190 21.74 2.83 -2.16
CA TYR A 190 23.05 3.17 -1.60
C TYR A 190 23.97 3.78 -2.66
N VAL A 191 24.10 3.14 -3.83
CA VAL A 191 24.92 3.63 -4.95
C VAL A 191 24.44 5.00 -5.43
N LEU A 192 23.11 5.14 -5.63
CA LEU A 192 22.52 6.41 -6.03
C LEU A 192 22.82 7.54 -5.03
N ALA A 193 22.70 7.27 -3.72
CA ALA A 193 22.99 8.26 -2.70
C ALA A 193 24.47 8.66 -2.67
N THR A 194 25.38 7.68 -2.83
CA THR A 194 26.83 7.96 -2.86
C THR A 194 27.24 8.78 -4.08
N GLU A 195 26.70 8.46 -5.26
CA GLU A 195 26.99 9.18 -6.51
C GLU A 195 26.47 10.62 -6.45
N LEU A 196 25.24 10.82 -5.95
CA LEU A 196 24.68 12.16 -5.77
C LEU A 196 25.48 13.00 -4.76
N ALA A 197 25.96 12.39 -3.68
CA ALA A 197 26.80 13.09 -2.69
C ALA A 197 28.13 13.54 -3.31
N GLN A 198 28.79 12.67 -4.08
CA GLN A 198 30.02 12.98 -4.78
C GLN A 198 29.83 14.09 -5.81
N GLN A 199 28.78 14.02 -6.63
CA GLN A 199 28.50 15.03 -7.66
C GLN A 199 28.22 16.42 -7.08
N LEU A 200 27.55 16.49 -5.93
CA LEU A 200 27.23 17.75 -5.28
C LEU A 200 28.38 18.31 -4.43
N ASN A 201 29.56 17.67 -4.46
CA ASN A 201 30.67 17.93 -3.54
C ASN A 201 30.17 18.01 -2.09
N LEU A 202 29.15 17.22 -1.76
CA LEU A 202 28.74 17.04 -0.39
C LEU A 202 29.89 16.25 0.23
N SER A 203 30.78 16.98 0.89
CA SER A 203 31.61 16.37 1.91
C SER A 203 30.62 15.63 2.80
N TYR A 204 30.79 14.31 2.89
CA TYR A 204 30.62 13.71 4.20
C TYR A 204 31.69 14.40 5.04
N HIS A 205 31.38 15.61 5.50
CA HIS A 205 31.38 15.75 6.92
C HIS A 205 30.53 14.56 7.37
N THR A 206 31.21 13.44 7.68
CA THR A 206 31.28 13.15 9.09
C THR A 206 31.32 14.53 9.71
N THR A 207 30.17 14.98 10.21
CA THR A 207 30.21 15.28 11.61
C THR A 207 31.07 14.14 12.12
N THR A 208 32.37 14.43 12.28
CA THR A 208 33.01 14.10 13.50
C THR A 208 31.82 14.14 14.44
N ALA A 209 31.57 13.02 15.09
CA ALA A 209 31.41 13.29 16.48
C ALA A 209 32.60 14.25 16.80
N HIS A 210 32.40 15.57 16.72
CA HIS A 210 32.19 16.28 17.93
C HIS A 210 31.54 15.21 18.85
N GLU A 211 32.36 14.35 19.49
CA GLU A 211 33.00 14.75 20.72
C GLU A 211 32.79 16.26 20.90
N ASN A 212 31.51 16.65 21.00
CA ASN A 212 31.09 17.60 21.97
C ASN A 212 31.78 16.95 23.16
N PRO A 213 32.90 17.53 23.67
CA PRO A 213 33.27 17.17 25.03
C PRO A 213 31.94 17.26 25.75
N ILE A 214 31.49 16.17 26.37
CA ILE A 214 30.15 16.09 26.96
C ILE A 214 30.06 17.33 27.83
N ASP A 215 29.44 18.37 27.27
CA ASP A 215 29.44 19.68 27.90
C ASP A 215 28.21 19.55 28.76
N SER A 216 28.45 18.89 29.89
CA SER A 216 27.52 18.64 30.98
C SER A 216 26.88 19.92 31.50
N SER A 217 27.22 21.09 30.94
CA SER A 217 26.65 22.38 31.27
C SER A 217 25.46 22.82 30.40
N ARG A 218 25.09 22.10 29.32
CA ARG A 218 24.09 22.60 28.35
C ARG A 218 22.64 22.13 28.48
N LEU A 219 22.25 21.51 29.58
CA LEU A 219 20.83 21.43 29.98
C LEU A 219 20.66 21.60 31.51
N ASP A 220 20.52 22.85 31.92
CA ASP A 220 19.88 23.35 33.15
C ASP A 220 20.45 23.00 34.55
N ARG A 221 21.58 22.29 34.71
CA ARG A 221 22.21 22.03 36.03
C ARG A 221 21.26 21.40 37.09
N ILE A 222 20.23 20.68 36.66
CA ILE A 222 19.36 19.90 37.54
C ILE A 222 19.26 18.49 36.96
N ASP A 223 20.39 17.78 36.97
CA ASP A 223 20.51 16.41 36.49
C ASP A 223 19.83 15.45 37.46
N HIS A 224 18.87 14.67 36.95
CA HIS A 224 18.55 13.37 37.52
C HIS A 224 18.33 12.40 36.37
N TRP A 225 19.05 11.28 36.41
CA TRP A 225 18.87 10.18 35.47
C TRP A 225 17.61 9.39 35.84
N PRO A 226 16.87 8.79 34.89
CA PRO A 226 15.83 7.82 35.22
C PRO A 226 16.46 6.64 35.98
N GLY A 227 16.38 6.68 37.31
CA GLY A 227 16.82 5.61 38.20
C GLY A 227 15.66 4.68 38.55
N GLN A 228 15.98 3.43 38.84
CA GLN A 228 15.01 2.48 39.37
C GLN A 228 14.60 2.96 40.77
N VAL A 229 13.32 3.31 40.94
CA VAL A 229 12.81 3.69 42.26
C VAL A 229 12.63 2.40 43.04
N GLU A 230 13.43 2.23 44.10
CA GLU A 230 13.24 1.12 45.03
C GLU A 230 11.87 1.26 45.71
N SER A 231 11.15 0.14 45.72
CA SER A 231 9.88 0.04 46.42
C SER A 231 10.14 0.25 47.91
N THR A 232 9.64 1.34 48.49
CA THR A 232 9.62 1.49 49.95
C THR A 232 8.84 0.31 50.55
N GLU A 233 9.52 -0.41 51.43
CA GLU A 233 9.06 -1.65 52.03
C GLU A 233 7.77 -1.42 52.83
N ARG A 234 6.60 -1.55 52.19
CA ARG A 234 5.33 -1.68 52.93
C ARG A 234 4.13 -2.22 52.16
N THR A 235 4.30 -2.87 51.01
CA THR A 235 3.19 -3.65 50.42
C THR A 235 3.66 -4.98 49.82
N ASN A 236 2.90 -6.02 50.14
CA ASN A 236 3.14 -7.46 49.97
C ASN A 236 3.94 -7.90 48.73
N LYS A 237 4.89 -8.83 48.98
CA LYS A 237 5.81 -9.50 48.04
C LYS A 237 5.12 -10.40 46.99
N SER A 238 4.14 -9.90 46.26
CA SER A 238 3.60 -10.63 45.11
C SER A 238 3.19 -9.67 43.99
N LYS A 239 4.01 -9.67 42.93
CA LYS A 239 3.97 -8.84 41.70
C LYS A 239 4.69 -7.50 41.81
N VAL A 240 5.99 -7.50 41.49
CA VAL A 240 6.75 -6.28 41.15
C VAL A 240 6.18 -5.74 39.83
N ARG A 241 5.11 -4.95 39.89
CA ARG A 241 4.72 -4.08 38.78
C ARG A 241 5.57 -2.83 38.86
N PHE A 242 6.46 -2.64 37.90
CA PHE A 242 7.18 -1.38 37.71
C PHE A 242 6.15 -0.25 37.53
N LYS A 243 5.95 0.57 38.56
CA LYS A 243 5.08 1.74 38.46
C LYS A 243 5.82 2.82 37.67
N ARG A 244 5.22 3.27 36.57
CA ARG A 244 5.67 4.46 35.85
C ARG A 244 5.28 5.69 36.70
N GLY A 245 6.27 6.35 37.29
CA GLY A 245 6.09 7.59 38.05
C GLY A 245 6.87 8.74 37.43
N ARG A 246 6.41 9.98 37.66
CA ARG A 246 7.24 11.17 37.41
C ARG A 246 8.28 11.27 38.50
N CYS A 247 9.50 11.65 38.17
CA CYS A 247 10.50 11.98 39.18
C CYS A 247 9.97 13.14 40.07
N VAL A 248 10.44 13.24 41.31
CA VAL A 248 10.00 14.28 42.27
C VAL A 248 10.17 15.69 41.69
N GLN A 249 11.25 15.94 40.97
CA GLN A 249 11.54 17.24 40.36
C GLN A 249 10.65 17.55 39.14
N CYS A 250 10.29 16.52 38.37
CA CYS A 250 9.45 16.56 37.18
C CYS A 250 8.00 16.79 37.55
N LEU A 251 7.58 16.20 38.68
CA LEU A 251 6.29 16.41 39.31
C LEU A 251 6.16 17.86 39.78
N LYS A 252 7.19 18.39 40.46
CA LYS A 252 7.24 19.77 40.97
C LYS A 252 7.22 20.83 39.86
N ASN A 253 7.87 20.54 38.72
CA ASN A 253 7.95 21.45 37.57
C ASN A 253 6.91 21.18 36.48
N ASN A 254 5.98 20.24 36.70
CA ASN A 254 4.95 19.79 35.77
C ASN A 254 5.45 19.45 34.34
N LYS A 255 6.67 18.91 34.20
CA LYS A 255 7.27 18.49 32.92
C LYS A 255 7.08 16.98 32.69
N HIS A 256 6.78 16.58 31.46
CA HIS A 256 6.68 15.17 31.04
C HIS A 256 7.86 14.80 30.14
N TYR A 257 8.80 14.00 30.64
CA TYR A 257 9.82 13.35 29.80
C TYR A 257 9.44 11.88 29.61
N HIS A 258 9.25 11.47 28.36
CA HIS A 258 8.95 10.09 28.00
C HIS A 258 10.19 9.23 28.19
N THR A 259 10.17 8.30 29.14
CA THR A 259 11.15 7.23 29.25
C THR A 259 10.95 6.27 28.07
N ILE A 260 11.91 6.22 27.15
CA ILE A 260 12.04 5.15 26.15
C ILE A 260 13.04 4.15 26.72
N GLN A 261 12.64 2.88 26.86
CA GLN A 261 13.58 1.78 27.12
C GLN A 261 14.24 1.38 25.79
N ASN A 262 15.58 1.35 25.79
CA ASN A 262 16.35 0.50 24.88
C ASN A 262 16.60 -0.83 25.59
N VAL A 263 16.31 -1.92 24.86
CA VAL A 263 16.69 -3.35 25.01
C VAL A 263 16.97 -3.85 26.42
#